data_AF-A0A3R6SWS3-F1
#
_entry.id   AF-A0A3R6SWS3-F1
#
_cell.length_a   1.000
_cell.length_b   1.000
_cell.length_c   1.000
_cell.angle_alpha   90.00
_cell.angle_beta   90.00
_cell.angle_gamma   90.00
#
_symmetry.space_group_name_H-M   'P 1'
#
loop_
_entity.id
_entity.type
_entity.pdbx_description
1 polymer ?
#
loop_
_entity_poly.entity_id
_entity_poly.type
_entity_poly.pdbx_seq_one_letter_code
_entity_poly.pdbx_strand_id
1 'polypeptide(L)'
;MGKKNKRPEYVIICREFNRAAARIDITVIDKGVTDHLMDSLIKLHLRDPHKRYFLTLKKDFQIYGAVWKKQIETMDIKNNKRIVELGVDLE
;
A
#
# COMPACT_ATOMS: atom_id res chain seq x y z
N MET A 1 2.06 35.37 -0.74
CA MET A 1 1.86 34.15 -1.57
C MET A 1 1.50 32.99 -0.66
N GLY A 2 0.23 32.61 -0.60
CA GLY A 2 -0.25 31.58 0.31
C GLY A 2 0.40 30.23 0.01
N LYS A 3 1.05 29.62 1.00
CA LYS A 3 1.41 28.20 0.97
C LYS A 3 0.10 27.42 0.83
N LYS A 4 -0.28 27.04 -0.39
CA LYS A 4 -1.37 26.08 -0.60
C LYS A 4 -0.95 24.81 0.11
N ASN A 5 -1.61 24.46 1.22
CA ASN A 5 -1.48 23.16 1.87
C ASN A 5 -1.92 22.10 0.86
N LYS A 6 -0.97 21.63 0.03
CA LYS A 6 -1.20 20.49 -0.85
C LYS A 6 -1.48 19.31 0.07
N ARG A 7 -2.67 18.74 -0.06
CA ARG A 7 -2.99 17.47 0.61
C ARG A 7 -1.88 16.46 0.27
N PRO A 8 -1.44 15.64 1.23
CA PRO A 8 -0.46 14.61 0.95
C PRO A 8 -0.97 13.71 -0.18
N GLU A 9 -0.14 13.47 -1.19
CA GLU A 9 -0.44 12.48 -2.23
C GLU A 9 0.03 11.11 -1.73
N TYR A 10 -0.85 10.12 -1.81
CA TYR A 10 -0.59 8.77 -1.36
C TYR A 10 -0.46 7.80 -2.53
N VAL A 11 0.22 6.70 -2.27
CA VAL A 11 0.35 5.54 -3.16
C VAL A 11 -0.02 4.30 -2.36
N ILE A 12 -0.73 3.37 -2.99
CA ILE A 12 -1.03 2.06 -2.41
C ILE A 12 -0.28 1.00 -3.22
N ILE A 13 0.48 0.16 -2.52
CA ILE A 13 1.09 -1.05 -3.08
C ILE A 13 0.18 -2.22 -2.70
N CYS A 14 -0.36 -2.90 -3.71
CA CYS A 14 -1.22 -4.07 -3.52
C CYS A 14 -0.41 -5.34 -3.67
N ARG A 15 -0.60 -6.28 -2.75
CA ARG A 15 -0.03 -7.62 -2.78
C ARG A 15 -1.17 -8.63 -2.75
N GLU A 16 -1.36 -9.32 -3.86
CA GLU A 16 -2.45 -10.28 -4.02
C GLU A 16 -1.95 -11.60 -4.58
N PHE A 17 -2.43 -12.72 -4.03
CA PHE A 17 -2.11 -14.04 -4.58
C PHE A 17 -2.98 -14.34 -5.81
N ASN A 18 -2.35 -14.40 -6.98
CA ASN A 18 -2.97 -14.81 -8.21
C ASN A 18 -3.03 -16.33 -8.28
N ARG A 19 -4.22 -16.89 -7.99
CA ARG A 19 -4.46 -18.33 -7.98
C ARG A 19 -4.24 -18.98 -9.34
N ALA A 20 -4.56 -18.29 -10.44
CA ALA A 20 -4.41 -18.83 -11.79
C ALA A 20 -2.94 -18.97 -12.20
N ALA A 21 -2.10 -18.01 -11.80
CA ALA A 21 -0.67 -18.01 -12.09
C ALA A 21 0.19 -18.60 -10.96
N ALA A 22 -0.42 -19.08 -9.87
CA ALA A 22 0.23 -19.61 -8.68
C ALA A 22 1.38 -18.71 -8.14
N ARG A 23 1.20 -17.39 -8.18
CA ARG A 23 2.22 -16.41 -7.77
C ARG A 23 1.62 -15.20 -7.06
N ILE A 24 2.47 -14.43 -6.40
CA ILE A 24 2.11 -13.11 -5.87
C ILE A 24 2.20 -12.07 -6.99
N ASP A 25 1.13 -11.31 -7.19
CA ASP A 25 1.15 -10.14 -8.05
C ASP A 25 1.29 -8.87 -7.20
N ILE A 26 2.19 -7.98 -7.63
CA ILE A 26 2.38 -6.65 -7.05
C ILE A 26 1.85 -5.61 -8.02
N THR A 27 0.83 -4.88 -7.60
CA THR A 27 0.29 -3.75 -8.36
C THR A 27 0.36 -2.46 -7.54
N VAL A 28 0.21 -1.31 -8.20
CA VAL A 28 0.33 0.00 -7.56
C VAL A 28 -0.81 0.90 -8.01
N ILE A 29 -1.44 1.55 -7.04
CA ILE A 29 -2.42 2.61 -7.26
C ILE A 29 -1.75 3.94 -6.88
N ASP A 30 -1.37 4.72 -7.88
CA ASP A 30 -0.64 5.99 -7.71
C ASP A 30 -1.48 7.24 -8.02
N LYS A 31 -2.76 7.02 -8.36
CA LYS A 31 -3.77 8.04 -8.68
C LYS A 31 -5.12 7.62 -8.08
N GLY A 32 -5.94 8.61 -7.71
CA GLY A 32 -7.28 8.35 -7.19
C GLY A 32 -7.31 7.68 -5.82
N VAL A 33 -6.22 7.78 -5.04
CA VAL A 33 -6.20 7.32 -3.65
C VAL A 33 -7.08 8.24 -2.81
N THR A 34 -8.21 7.70 -2.34
CA THR A 34 -9.22 8.39 -1.54
C THR A 34 -9.50 7.59 -0.27
N ASP A 35 -10.08 8.24 0.75
CA ASP A 35 -10.48 7.57 1.98
C ASP A 35 -11.45 6.41 1.71
N HIS A 36 -12.39 6.61 0.78
CA HIS A 36 -13.32 5.57 0.36
C HIS A 36 -12.63 4.34 -0.26
N LEU A 37 -11.57 4.57 -1.06
CA LEU A 37 -10.76 3.47 -1.58
C LEU A 37 -10.06 2.73 -0.43
N MET A 38 -9.43 3.46 0.48
CA MET A 38 -8.71 2.85 1.63
C MET A 38 -9.65 2.01 2.49
N ASP A 39 -10.84 2.52 2.83
CA ASP A 39 -11.86 1.77 3.57
C ASP A 39 -12.30 0.49 2.85
N SER A 40 -12.42 0.56 1.52
CA SER A 40 -12.80 -0.59 0.69
C SER A 40 -11.70 -1.66 0.69
N LEU A 41 -10.43 -1.25 0.63
CA LEU A 41 -9.28 -2.16 0.70
C LEU A 41 -9.15 -2.81 2.08
N ILE A 42 -9.38 -2.05 3.16
CA ILE A 42 -9.43 -2.60 4.53
C ILE A 42 -10.51 -3.69 4.62
N LYS A 43 -11.73 -3.40 4.13
CA LYS A 43 -12.83 -4.39 4.11
C LYS A 43 -12.48 -5.62 3.27
N LEU A 44 -11.75 -5.46 2.16
CA LEU A 44 -11.29 -6.58 1.35
C LEU A 44 -10.26 -7.43 2.10
N HIS A 45 -9.30 -6.80 2.78
CA HIS A 45 -8.30 -7.49 3.61
C HIS A 45 -8.98 -8.31 4.72
N LEU A 46 -9.94 -7.72 5.42
CA LEU A 46 -10.69 -8.41 6.49
C LEU A 46 -11.48 -9.64 5.99
N ARG A 47 -11.88 -9.65 4.71
CA ARG A 47 -12.56 -10.81 4.08
C ARG A 47 -11.57 -11.84 3.53
N ASP A 48 -10.41 -11.40 3.06
CA ASP A 48 -9.36 -12.23 2.46
C ASP A 48 -7.98 -11.73 2.92
N PRO A 49 -7.43 -12.29 4.02
CA PRO A 49 -6.14 -11.88 4.57
C PRO A 49 -4.95 -12.10 3.63
N HIS A 50 -5.11 -12.86 2.54
CA HIS A 50 -4.07 -13.00 1.51
C HIS A 50 -3.95 -11.78 0.59
N LYS A 51 -4.94 -10.88 0.62
CA LYS A 51 -4.88 -9.57 -0.04
C LYS A 51 -4.41 -8.53 0.97
N ARG A 52 -3.22 -8.01 0.75
CA ARG A 52 -2.56 -7.06 1.67
C ARG A 52 -2.26 -5.77 0.93
N TYR A 53 -2.52 -4.64 1.59
CA TYR A 53 -2.41 -3.32 0.96
C TYR A 53 -1.58 -2.41 1.84
N PHE A 54 -0.62 -1.72 1.21
CA PHE A 54 0.36 -0.91 1.92
C PHE A 54 0.28 0.54 1.45
N LEU A 55 -0.01 1.45 2.36
CA LEU A 55 -0.12 2.88 2.13
C LEU A 55 1.20 3.58 2.42
N THR A 56 1.63 4.45 1.50
CA THR A 56 2.78 5.33 1.72
C THR A 56 2.58 6.68 1.04
N LEU A 57 3.38 7.68 1.42
CA LEU A 57 3.41 8.96 0.72
C LEU A 57 4.08 8.77 -0.64
N LYS A 58 3.53 9.43 -1.66
CA LYS A 58 4.06 9.38 -3.03
C LYS A 58 5.51 9.81 -3.14
N LYS A 59 5.93 10.81 -2.36
CA LYS A 59 7.33 11.25 -2.29
C LYS A 59 8.27 10.15 -1.80
N ASP A 60 7.82 9.32 -0.85
CA ASP A 60 8.64 8.24 -0.30
C ASP A 60 8.63 7.05 -1.28
N PHE A 61 7.49 6.77 -1.92
CA PHE A 61 7.40 5.78 -2.98
C PHE A 61 8.32 6.07 -4.17
N GLN A 62 8.48 7.34 -4.56
CA GLN A 62 9.41 7.73 -5.63
C GLN A 62 10.88 7.39 -5.32
N ILE A 63 11.25 7.35 -4.03
CA ILE A 63 12.61 7.05 -3.58
C ILE A 63 12.78 5.54 -3.33
N TYR A 64 11.83 4.93 -2.63
CA TYR A 64 11.95 3.57 -2.08
C TYR A 64 11.07 2.53 -2.76
N GLY A 65 10.21 2.93 -3.70
CA GLY A 65 9.15 2.08 -4.25
C GLY A 65 9.65 0.77 -4.87
N ALA A 66 10.80 0.77 -5.55
CA ALA A 66 11.39 -0.44 -6.09
C ALA A 66 11.78 -1.44 -4.98
N VAL A 67 12.39 -0.96 -3.90
CA VAL A 67 12.79 -1.77 -2.75
C VAL A 67 11.56 -2.28 -2.01
N TRP A 68 10.57 -1.41 -1.77
CA TRP A 68 9.36 -1.79 -1.06
C TRP A 68 8.52 -2.81 -1.79
N LYS A 69 8.39 -2.72 -3.13
CA LYS A 69 7.67 -3.75 -3.91
C LYS A 69 8.27 -5.14 -3.65
N LYS A 70 9.59 -5.26 -3.71
CA LYS A 70 10.30 -6.53 -3.48
C LYS A 70 10.13 -7.01 -2.04
N GLN A 71 10.30 -6.12 -1.06
CA GLN A 71 10.14 -6.47 0.36
C GLN A 71 8.69 -6.86 0.71
N ILE A 72 7.70 -6.20 0.10
CA ILE A 72 6.28 -6.53 0.29
C ILE A 72 5.97 -7.87 -0.37
N GLU A 73 6.47 -8.12 -1.57
CA GLU A 73 6.31 -9.41 -2.27
C GLU A 73 6.72 -10.58 -1.38
N THR A 74 7.91 -10.49 -0.77
CA THR A 74 8.48 -11.51 0.11
C THR A 74 8.02 -11.40 1.58
N MET A 75 7.21 -10.40 1.92
CA MET A 75 6.81 -10.09 3.30
C MET A 75 7.97 -9.78 4.28
N ASP A 76 9.07 -9.26 3.77
CA ASP A 76 10.26 -8.87 4.57
C ASP A 76 10.20 -7.45 5.11
N ILE A 77 9.13 -6.71 4.83
CA ILE A 77 8.97 -5.33 5.30
C ILE A 77 8.69 -5.29 6.81
N LYS A 78 9.67 -4.80 7.59
CA LYS A 78 9.59 -4.74 9.06
C LYS A 78 10.00 -3.35 9.57
N ASN A 79 9.33 -2.86 10.61
CA ASN A 79 9.67 -1.62 11.34
C ASN A 79 9.86 -0.36 10.49
N ASN A 80 9.11 -0.22 9.40
CA ASN A 80 9.22 0.92 8.50
C ASN A 80 8.12 1.96 8.78
N LYS A 81 8.50 3.06 9.44
CA LYS A 81 7.57 4.16 9.82
C LYS A 81 6.97 4.94 8.64
N ARG A 82 7.41 4.71 7.40
CA ARG A 82 6.97 5.44 6.20
C ARG A 82 5.92 4.69 5.38
N ILE A 83 5.58 3.48 5.78
CA ILE A 83 4.64 2.63 5.09
C ILE A 83 3.78 1.92 6.12
N VAL A 84 2.48 1.91 5.89
CA VAL A 84 1.49 1.37 6.81
C VAL A 84 0.72 0.30 6.09
N GLU A 85 0.55 -0.86 6.72
CA GLU A 85 -0.36 -1.88 6.22
C GLU A 85 -1.80 -1.53 6.62
N LEU A 86 -2.69 -1.53 5.64
CA LEU A 86 -4.09 -1.18 5.84
C LEU A 86 -4.85 -2.36 6.45
N GLY A 87 -5.54 -2.13 7.57
CA GLY A 87 -6.40 -3.13 8.22
C GLY A 87 -5.68 -4.03 9.22
N VAL A 88 -4.42 -3.72 9.55
CA VAL A 88 -3.67 -4.35 10.64
C VAL A 88 -3.66 -3.40 11.83
N ASP A 89 -3.92 -3.91 13.03
CA ASP A 89 -3.81 -3.12 14.25
C ASP A 89 -2.36 -2.67 14.46
N LEU A 90 -2.17 -1.36 14.68
CA LEU A 90 -0.89 -0.81 15.09
C LEU A 90 -0.79 -1.01 16.60
N GLU A 91 -0.09 -2.07 17.03
CA GLU A 91 0.32 -2.24 18.44
C GLU A 91 1.28 -1.13 18.90
#